data_AF-A0AA46AFV2-F1
#
_entry.id   AF-A0AA46AFV2-F1
#
_cell.length_a   1.000
_cell.length_b   1.000
_cell.length_c   1.000
_cell.angle_alpha   90.00
_cell.angle_beta   90.00
_cell.angle_gamma   90.00
#
_symmetry.space_group_name_H-M   'P 1'
#
loop_
_entity.id
_entity.type
_entity.pdbx_description
1 polymer ?
#
loop_
_entity_poly.entity_id
_entity_poly.type
_entity_poly.pdbx_seq_one_letter_code
_entity_poly.pdbx_strand_id
1 'polypeptide(L)'
;MITFDPKKLKEVMINEEGYTESEYYFQLKVLERLDEKLQEPFDLWLYERKISTDFNVEGITLELIMKKHHCTFLSALATMNTYLNNTEKAKRFFTQPTHLVN
;
A
#
# COMPACT_ATOMS: atom_id res chain seq x y z
N MET A 1 -9.42 -9.37 -5.88
CA MET A 1 -9.46 -7.96 -6.31
C MET A 1 -10.21 -7.19 -5.26
N ILE A 2 -9.65 -6.07 -4.80
CA ILE A 2 -10.32 -5.20 -3.83
C ILE A 2 -11.43 -4.37 -4.48
N THR A 3 -12.43 -4.00 -3.69
CA THR A 3 -13.57 -3.16 -4.08
C THR A 3 -13.52 -1.84 -3.34
N PHE A 4 -13.76 -0.73 -4.03
CA PHE A 4 -13.70 0.59 -3.41
C PHE A 4 -14.63 1.58 -4.12
N ASP A 5 -15.04 2.63 -3.42
CA ASP A 5 -15.78 3.73 -4.02
C ASP A 5 -14.79 4.66 -4.76
N PRO A 6 -14.83 4.73 -6.10
CA PRO A 6 -13.92 5.58 -6.87
C PRO A 6 -14.11 7.07 -6.57
N LYS A 7 -15.31 7.51 -6.15
CA LYS A 7 -15.53 8.92 -5.77
C LYS A 7 -14.81 9.24 -4.47
N LYS A 8 -14.94 8.36 -3.47
CA LYS A 8 -14.26 8.51 -2.19
C LYS A 8 -12.77 8.45 -2.38
N LEU A 9 -12.26 7.46 -3.10
CA LEU A 9 -10.84 7.33 -3.40
C LEU A 9 -10.29 8.57 -4.11
N LYS A 10 -11.00 9.09 -5.12
CA LYS A 10 -10.60 10.31 -5.83
C LYS A 10 -10.53 11.51 -4.89
N GLU A 11 -11.51 11.66 -4.01
CA GLU A 11 -11.53 12.72 -2.99
C GLU A 11 -10.30 12.63 -2.08
N VAL A 12 -10.01 11.45 -1.50
CA VAL A 12 -8.84 11.28 -0.62
C VAL A 12 -7.55 11.55 -1.36
N MET A 13 -7.37 10.91 -2.52
CA MET A 13 -6.11 10.96 -3.24
C MET A 13 -5.81 12.37 -3.75
N ILE A 14 -6.78 13.02 -4.39
CA ILE A 14 -6.54 14.33 -5.02
C ILE A 14 -6.62 15.46 -4.00
N ASN A 15 -7.61 15.44 -3.10
CA ASN A 15 -7.86 16.56 -2.21
C ASN A 15 -7.06 16.48 -0.90
N GLU A 16 -6.83 15.29 -0.35
CA GLU A 16 -6.14 15.14 0.94
C GLU A 16 -4.65 14.84 0.76
N GLU A 17 -4.33 13.90 -0.14
CA GLU A 17 -2.95 13.46 -0.38
C GLU A 17 -2.24 14.28 -1.48
N GLY A 18 -2.98 15.11 -2.22
CA GLY A 18 -2.42 16.00 -3.24
C GLY A 18 -1.97 15.31 -4.53
N TYR A 19 -2.47 14.11 -4.81
CA TYR A 19 -2.17 13.39 -6.05
C TYR A 19 -2.74 14.10 -7.28
N THR A 20 -2.02 14.00 -8.39
CA THR A 20 -2.53 14.38 -9.70
C THR A 20 -3.54 13.37 -10.24
N GLU A 21 -4.40 13.79 -11.17
CA GLU A 21 -5.34 12.87 -11.83
C GLU A 21 -4.60 11.71 -12.53
N SER A 22 -3.44 11.96 -13.12
CA SER A 22 -2.62 10.92 -13.77
C SER A 22 -2.15 9.86 -12.77
N GLU A 23 -1.69 10.28 -11.59
CA GLU A 23 -1.30 9.35 -10.53
C GLU A 23 -2.50 8.59 -9.96
N TYR A 24 -3.65 9.25 -9.81
CA TYR A 24 -4.89 8.60 -9.42
C TYR A 24 -5.24 7.44 -10.37
N TYR A 25 -5.25 7.67 -11.69
CA TYR A 25 -5.55 6.61 -12.65
C TYR A 25 -4.49 5.50 -12.67
N PHE A 26 -3.22 5.84 -12.43
CA PHE A 26 -2.16 4.84 -12.32
C PHE A 26 -2.37 3.95 -11.09
N GLN A 27 -2.64 4.54 -9.94
CA GLN A 27 -2.91 3.80 -8.70
C GLN A 27 -4.20 2.99 -8.81
N LEU A 28 -5.24 3.48 -9.47
CA LEU A 28 -6.49 2.76 -9.66
C LEU A 28 -6.26 1.41 -10.36
N LYS A 29 -5.44 1.37 -11.41
CA LYS A 29 -5.04 0.13 -12.09
C LYS A 29 -4.23 -0.82 -11.19
N VAL A 30 -3.48 -0.28 -10.24
CA VAL A 30 -2.73 -1.07 -9.26
C VAL A 30 -3.70 -1.66 -8.23
N LEU A 31 -4.63 -0.85 -7.71
CA LEU A 31 -5.68 -1.24 -6.77
C LEU A 31 -6.55 -2.37 -7.34
N GLU A 32 -6.96 -2.30 -8.61
CA GLU A 32 -7.70 -3.37 -9.30
C GLU A 32 -6.94 -4.71 -9.36
N ARG A 33 -5.61 -4.70 -9.17
CA ARG A 33 -4.77 -5.92 -9.19
C ARG A 33 -4.40 -6.41 -7.79
N LEU A 34 -4.91 -5.76 -6.75
CA LEU A 34 -4.62 -6.18 -5.38
C LEU A 34 -5.44 -7.40 -4.99
N ASP A 35 -4.81 -8.24 -4.18
CA ASP A 35 -5.44 -9.38 -3.55
C ASP A 35 -6.56 -8.93 -2.61
N GLU A 36 -7.62 -9.73 -2.51
CA GLU A 36 -8.76 -9.44 -1.64
C GLU A 36 -8.38 -9.35 -0.16
N LYS A 37 -7.28 -10.00 0.26
CA LYS A 37 -6.75 -9.89 1.62
C LYS A 37 -6.33 -8.47 2.01
N LEU A 38 -6.09 -7.60 1.02
CA LEU A 38 -5.74 -6.20 1.25
C LEU A 38 -6.97 -5.29 1.33
N GLN A 39 -8.18 -5.83 1.19
CA GLN A 39 -9.44 -5.08 1.30
C GLN A 39 -9.55 -4.40 2.66
N GLU A 40 -9.39 -5.16 3.74
CA GLU A 40 -9.53 -4.67 5.11
C GLU A 40 -8.55 -3.54 5.44
N PRO A 41 -7.23 -3.67 5.25
CA PRO A 41 -6.31 -2.56 5.51
C PRO A 41 -6.57 -1.36 4.59
N PHE A 42 -7.02 -1.58 3.35
CA PHE A 42 -7.36 -0.51 2.42
C PHE A 42 -8.60 0.27 2.87
N ASP A 43 -9.68 -0.42 3.26
CA ASP A 43 -10.91 0.21 3.75
C ASP A 43 -10.65 1.01 5.04
N LEU A 44 -9.85 0.45 5.95
CA LEU A 44 -9.45 1.14 7.17
C LEU A 44 -8.73 2.46 6.87
N TRP A 45 -7.86 2.48 5.87
CA TRP A 45 -7.21 3.73 5.43
C TRP A 45 -8.18 4.67 4.69
N LEU A 46 -9.04 4.14 3.82
CA LEU A 46 -9.95 4.93 3.00
C LEU A 46 -11.09 5.58 3.80
N TYR A 47 -11.55 4.96 4.87
CA TYR A 47 -12.65 5.47 5.69
C TYR A 47 -12.18 6.07 7.02
N GLU A 48 -11.16 5.48 7.66
CA GLU A 48 -10.70 5.93 8.98
C GLU A 48 -9.36 6.64 8.97
N ARG A 49 -8.66 6.71 7.83
CA ARG A 49 -7.27 7.22 7.74
C ARG A 49 -6.30 6.49 8.68
N LYS A 50 -6.62 5.25 9.03
CA LYS A 50 -5.80 4.41 9.90
C LYS A 50 -5.08 3.34 9.10
N ILE A 51 -3.88 3.01 9.55
CA ILE A 51 -3.08 1.93 8.99
C ILE A 51 -3.29 0.71 9.88
N SER A 52 -3.65 -0.43 9.27
CA SER A 52 -3.78 -1.68 10.03
C SER A 52 -2.40 -2.13 10.51
N THR A 53 -2.26 -2.30 11.82
CA THR A 53 -1.07 -2.86 12.47
C THR A 53 -1.11 -4.39 12.50
N ASP A 54 -2.29 -4.97 12.41
CA ASP A 54 -2.52 -6.41 12.54
C ASP A 54 -2.18 -7.15 11.24
N PHE A 55 -2.37 -6.49 10.09
CA PHE A 55 -2.07 -7.09 8.79
C PHE A 55 -0.56 -7.17 8.56
N ASN A 56 -0.04 -8.39 8.57
CA ASN A 56 1.36 -8.67 8.30
C ASN A 56 1.53 -9.85 7.34
N VAL A 57 2.59 -9.79 6.53
CA VAL A 57 3.00 -10.86 5.61
C VAL A 57 4.42 -11.25 5.97
N GLU A 58 4.62 -12.47 6.46
CA GLU A 58 5.94 -12.96 6.92
C GLU A 58 6.59 -12.01 7.96
N GLY A 59 5.78 -11.37 8.83
CA GLY A 59 6.23 -10.39 9.82
C GLY A 59 6.47 -8.97 9.27
N ILE A 60 6.18 -8.71 8.00
CA ILE A 60 6.25 -7.37 7.39
C ILE A 60 4.89 -6.70 7.49
N THR A 61 4.81 -5.56 8.16
CA THR A 61 3.60 -4.73 8.24
C THR A 61 3.63 -3.57 7.24
N LEU A 62 2.47 -2.99 6.94
CA LEU A 62 2.37 -1.82 6.05
C LEU A 62 3.19 -0.64 6.59
N GLU A 63 3.12 -0.38 7.90
CA GLU A 63 3.94 0.65 8.55
C GLU A 63 5.44 0.42 8.35
N LEU A 64 5.91 -0.83 8.43
CA LEU A 64 7.32 -1.16 8.27
C LEU A 64 7.78 -0.85 6.84
N ILE A 65 6.94 -1.16 5.84
CA ILE A 65 7.21 -0.84 4.43
C ILE A 65 7.26 0.67 4.24
N MET A 66 6.27 1.41 4.77
CA MET A 66 6.23 2.87 4.67
C MET A 66 7.46 3.52 5.30
N LYS A 67 7.86 3.08 6.50
CA LYS A 67 9.06 3.58 7.20
C LYS A 67 10.35 3.23 6.45
N LYS A 68 10.46 2.01 5.91
CA LYS A 68 11.68 1.56 5.22
C LYS A 68 11.87 2.22 3.85
N HIS A 69 10.78 2.41 3.10
CA HIS A 69 10.82 2.93 1.73
C HIS A 69 10.48 4.42 1.64
N HIS A 70 10.13 5.08 2.76
CA HIS A 70 9.64 6.46 2.80
C HIS A 70 8.55 6.71 1.75
N CYS A 71 7.61 5.78 1.65
CA CYS A 71 6.57 5.79 0.62
C CYS A 71 5.17 5.95 1.21
N THR A 72 4.22 6.30 0.35
CA THR A 72 2.81 6.48 0.72
C THR A 72 2.12 5.15 1.01
N PHE A 73 0.97 5.22 1.69
CA PHE A 73 0.18 4.03 2.04
C PHE A 73 -0.14 3.16 0.82
N LEU A 74 -0.59 3.76 -0.28
CA LEU A 74 -0.91 3.04 -1.52
C LEU A 74 0.31 2.32 -2.11
N SER A 75 1.49 2.95 -2.06
CA SER A 75 2.75 2.33 -2.50
C SER A 75 3.15 1.16 -1.61
N ALA A 76 2.94 1.29 -0.30
CA ALA A 76 3.16 0.20 0.65
C ALA A 76 2.19 -0.96 0.43
N LEU A 77 0.92 -0.66 0.14
CA LEU A 77 -0.12 -1.65 -0.17
C LEU A 77 0.21 -2.44 -1.44
N ALA A 78 0.64 -1.76 -2.50
CA ALA A 78 1.11 -2.40 -3.74
C ALA A 78 2.33 -3.31 -3.52
N THR A 79 3.25 -2.88 -2.64
CA THR A 79 4.41 -3.66 -2.24
C THR A 79 4.00 -4.89 -1.44
N MET A 80 3.05 -4.73 -0.50
CA MET A 80 2.49 -5.83 0.28
C MET A 80 1.81 -6.87 -0.61
N ASN A 81 1.06 -6.44 -1.63
CA ASN A 81 0.48 -7.34 -2.62
C ASN A 81 1.53 -8.13 -3.40
N THR A 82 2.66 -7.50 -3.70
CA THR A 82 3.79 -8.17 -4.33
C THR A 82 4.39 -9.24 -3.41
N TYR A 83 4.42 -9.00 -2.10
CA TYR A 83 4.88 -9.98 -1.10
C TYR A 83 3.90 -11.14 -0.90
N LEU A 84 2.59 -10.87 -0.95
CA LEU A 84 1.55 -11.91 -0.94
C LEU A 84 1.70 -12.86 -2.14
N ASN A 85 1.91 -12.30 -3.33
CA ASN A 85 2.06 -13.07 -4.56
C ASN A 85 3.45 -13.69 -4.73
N ASN A 86 4.47 -13.18 -4.04
CA ASN A 86 5.84 -13.66 -4.15
C ASN A 86 6.56 -13.57 -2.80
N THR A 87 6.48 -14.66 -2.04
CA THR A 87 7.08 -14.79 -0.72
C THR A 87 8.61 -14.68 -0.76
N GLU A 88 9.27 -14.99 -1.87
CA GLU A 88 10.72 -14.77 -2.02
C GLU A 88 11.08 -13.28 -2.00
N LYS A 89 10.25 -12.42 -2.60
CA LYS A 89 10.43 -10.97 -2.52
C LYS A 89 10.21 -10.44 -1.11
N ALA A 90 9.28 -11.03 -0.36
CA ALA A 90 9.07 -10.72 1.06
C ALA A 90 10.33 -11.05 1.87
N LYS A 91 10.93 -12.23 1.68
CA LYS A 91 12.19 -12.62 2.35
C LYS A 91 13.36 -11.68 2.02
N ARG A 92 13.40 -11.13 0.80
CA ARG A 92 14.41 -10.13 0.39
C ARG A 92 14.24 -8.78 1.08
N PHE A 93 13.05 -8.46 1.60
CA PHE A 93 12.82 -7.23 2.34
C PHE A 93 13.74 -7.14 3.56
N PHE A 94 13.98 -8.24 4.27
CA PHE A 94 14.86 -8.24 5.45
C PHE A 94 16.35 -8.30 5.11
N THR A 95 16.73 -8.78 3.92
CA THR A 95 18.13 -8.99 3.54
C THR A 95 18.77 -7.82 2.79
N GLN A 96 17.98 -6.88 2.26
CA GLN A 96 18.53 -5.67 1.67
C GLN A 96 18.84 -4.63 2.76
N PRO A 97 20.13 -4.25 2.95
CA PRO A 97 20.47 -3.09 3.75
C PRO A 97 19.89 -1.87 3.04
N THR A 98 19.05 -1.11 3.74
CA THR A 98 18.74 0.26 3.34
C THR A 98 20.06 1.01 3.27
N HIS A 99 20.54 1.28 2.07
CA HIS A 99 21.54 2.32 1.86
C HIS A 99 20.88 3.65 2.22
N LEU A 100 20.89 3.96 3.52
CA LEU A 100 20.87 5.33 4.01
C LEU A 100 22.17 5.94 3.48
N VAL A 101 22.08 6.61 2.34
CA VAL A 101 23.13 7.52 1.92
C VAL A 101 22.91 8.79 2.73
N ASN A 102 23.77 8.97 3.74
CA ASN A 102 23.92 10.20 4.51
C ASN A 102 24.21 11.41 3.62
#